data_AF-A0A235EIH0-F1
#
_entry.id   AF-A0A235EIH0-F1
#
_cell.length_a   1.000
_cell.length_b   1.000
_cell.length_c   1.000
_cell.angle_alpha   90.00
_cell.angle_beta   90.00
_cell.angle_gamma   90.00
#
_symmetry.space_group_name_H-M   'P 1'
#
loop_
_entity.id
_entity.type
_entity.pdbx_description
1 polymer ?
#
loop_
_entity_poly.entity_id
_entity_poly.type
_entity_poly.pdbx_seq_one_letter_code
_entity_poly.pdbx_strand_id
1 'polypeptide(L)'
;MRLSFHLNTPVLVTKIDTAIGKAGEPGTLAASLNAIKEQARPKPVIVRVENSVSADDEEKAADQAVKVIGPHRQKKDRTASAAVGAG
;
A
#
# COMPACT_ATOMS: atom_id res chain seq x y z
N MET A 1 3.49 -19.47 1.50
CA MET A 1 4.08 -18.18 1.92
C MET A 1 2.96 -17.29 2.41
N ARG A 2 2.86 -16.98 3.72
CA ARG A 2 1.83 -16.06 4.23
C ARG A 2 2.23 -14.63 3.85
N LEU A 3 1.44 -13.92 3.05
CA LEU A 3 1.61 -12.48 2.88
C LEU A 3 1.30 -11.80 4.22
N SER A 4 2.26 -11.07 4.79
CA SER A 4 2.04 -10.34 6.04
C SER A 4 1.23 -9.05 5.86
N PHE A 5 1.11 -8.57 4.61
CA PHE A 5 0.35 -7.40 4.24
C PHE A 5 -0.71 -7.81 3.21
N HIS A 6 -1.94 -8.02 3.69
CA HIS A 6 -3.08 -8.33 2.83
C HIS A 6 -3.45 -7.12 1.98
N LEU A 7 -3.95 -7.37 0.77
CA LEU A 7 -4.40 -6.32 -0.14
C LEU A 7 -5.54 -5.51 0.52
N ASN A 8 -5.45 -4.19 0.41
CA ASN A 8 -6.41 -3.20 0.91
C ASN A 8 -6.80 -3.32 2.38
N THR A 9 -6.02 -4.04 3.18
CA THR A 9 -6.31 -4.24 4.61
C THR A 9 -5.29 -3.45 5.43
N PRO A 10 -5.74 -2.53 6.31
CA PRO A 10 -4.82 -1.83 7.19
C PRO A 10 -4.25 -2.78 8.24
N VAL A 11 -2.93 -2.82 8.35
CA VAL A 11 -2.21 -3.60 9.35
C VAL A 11 -1.43 -2.65 10.25
N LEU A 12 -1.73 -2.67 11.55
CA LEU A 12 -0.93 -1.97 12.55
C LEU A 12 0.35 -2.74 12.81
N VAL A 13 1.49 -2.07 12.64
CA VAL A 13 2.79 -2.64 12.98
C VAL A 13 3.41 -1.90 14.16
N THR A 14 3.84 -2.65 15.15
CA THR A 14 4.43 -2.12 16.38
C THR A 14 5.96 -2.05 16.34
N LYS A 15 6.60 -2.80 15.44
CA LYS A 15 8.06 -2.85 15.26
C LYS A 15 8.43 -2.67 13.79
N ILE A 16 9.04 -1.54 13.46
CA ILE A 16 9.40 -1.19 12.08
C ILE A 16 10.39 -2.18 11.46
N ASP A 17 11.33 -2.72 12.24
CA ASP A 17 12.29 -3.74 11.80
C ASP A 17 11.60 -5.01 11.29
N THR A 18 10.51 -5.42 11.96
CA THR A 18 9.70 -6.57 11.51
C THR A 18 8.88 -6.26 10.28
N ALA A 19 8.50 -4.98 10.07
CA ALA A 19 7.78 -4.54 8.89
C ALA A 19 8.68 -4.58 7.66
N ILE A 20 9.93 -4.12 7.78
CA ILE A 20 10.93 -4.11 6.71
C ILE A 20 11.18 -5.53 6.20
N GLY A 21 11.45 -6.50 7.09
CA GLY A 21 11.65 -7.90 6.71
C GLY A 21 10.41 -8.57 6.09
N LYS A 22 9.22 -7.97 6.25
CA LYS A 22 7.94 -8.44 5.69
C LYS A 22 7.52 -7.70 4.43
N ALA A 23 8.16 -6.57 4.11
CA ALA A 23 7.76 -5.67 3.02
C ALA A 23 8.05 -6.25 1.62
N GLY A 24 8.91 -7.27 1.54
CA GLY A 24 9.38 -7.85 0.28
C GLY A 24 10.38 -6.94 -0.43
N GLU A 25 11.24 -7.52 -1.27
CA GLU A 25 12.23 -6.80 -2.08
C GLU A 25 11.65 -5.95 -3.22
N PRO A 26 10.70 -6.45 -4.05
CA PRO A 26 10.25 -5.72 -5.23
C PRO A 26 9.17 -4.71 -4.84
N GLY A 27 9.59 -3.49 -4.50
CA GLY A 27 8.68 -2.38 -4.24
C GLY A 27 9.33 -1.25 -3.44
N THR A 28 8.58 -0.18 -3.21
CA THR A 28 9.06 1.03 -2.51
C THR A 28 8.88 0.95 -0.99
N LEU A 29 8.06 0.00 -0.50
CA LEU A 29 7.67 -0.09 0.90
C LEU A 29 8.86 -0.34 1.85
N ALA A 30 9.81 -1.21 1.48
CA ALA A 30 10.99 -1.48 2.30
C ALA A 30 11.89 -0.25 2.43
N ALA A 31 12.12 0.47 1.33
CA ALA A 31 12.92 1.70 1.31
C ALA A 31 12.28 2.81 2.16
N SER A 32 10.97 3.02 2.04
CA SER A 32 10.24 4.00 2.85
C SER A 32 10.30 3.67 4.35
N LEU A 33 10.12 2.39 4.72
CA LEU A 33 10.21 1.98 6.13
C LEU A 33 11.63 2.12 6.69
N ASN A 34 12.66 1.86 5.88
CA ASN A 34 14.06 2.12 6.25
C ASN A 34 14.29 3.62 6.48
N ALA A 35 13.84 4.50 5.58
CA ALA A 35 13.98 5.94 5.75
C ALA A 35 13.28 6.45 7.02
N ILE A 36 12.08 5.93 7.33
CA ILE A 36 11.36 6.28 8.57
C ILE A 36 12.13 5.79 9.81
N LYS A 37 12.67 4.57 9.76
CA LYS A 37 13.43 3.97 10.87
C LYS A 37 14.66 4.80 11.25
N GLU A 38 15.36 5.36 10.26
CA GLU A 38 16.55 6.19 10.50
C GLU A 38 16.20 7.51 11.21
N GLN A 39 14.99 8.03 11.04
CA GLN A 39 14.56 9.28 11.66
C GLN A 39 13.81 9.07 12.98
N ALA A 40 12.99 8.02 13.09
CA ALA A 40 12.12 7.79 14.24
C ALA A 40 11.68 6.32 14.40
N ARG A 41 11.16 5.98 15.59
CA ARG A 41 10.51 4.68 15.85
C ARG A 41 8.99 4.83 16.10
N PRO A 42 8.19 5.20 15.08
CA PRO A 42 6.74 5.29 15.20
C PRO A 42 6.08 3.90 15.15
N LYS A 43 4.76 3.87 15.44
CA LYS A 43 3.89 2.70 15.20
C LYS A 43 3.14 2.90 13.86
N PRO A 44 3.68 2.42 12.72
CA PRO A 44 3.06 2.66 11.41
C PRO A 44 1.83 1.77 11.17
N VAL A 45 0.87 2.31 10.42
CA VAL A 45 -0.23 1.54 9.81
C VAL A 45 0.10 1.36 8.33
N ILE A 46 0.16 0.12 7.87
CA ILE A 46 0.53 -0.23 6.50
C ILE A 46 -0.72 -0.71 5.76
N VAL A 47 -0.98 -0.13 4.59
CA VAL A 47 -2.05 -0.54 3.67
C VAL A 47 -1.37 -0.91 2.34
N ARG A 48 -1.55 -2.15 1.89
CA ARG A 48 -1.02 -2.59 0.60
C ARG A 48 -2.06 -2.35 -0.48
N VAL A 49 -1.67 -1.67 -1.56
CA VAL A 49 -2.51 -1.40 -2.72
C VAL A 49 -2.03 -2.25 -3.89
N GLU A 50 -2.94 -2.57 -4.81
CA GLU A 50 -2.60 -3.31 -6.03
C GLU A 50 -1.69 -2.46 -6.91
N ASN A 51 -0.82 -3.09 -7.68
CA ASN A 51 0.01 -2.38 -8.64
C ASN A 51 -0.78 -2.19 -9.95
N SER A 52 -0.59 -1.07 -10.64
CA SER A 52 -1.07 -0.90 -12.01
C SER A 52 -0.32 -1.83 -12.97
N VAL A 53 -1.03 -2.34 -13.98
CA VAL A 53 -0.53 -3.33 -14.96
C VAL A 53 -0.42 -2.73 -16.36
N SER A 54 -0.71 -1.43 -16.52
CA SER A 54 -0.61 -0.72 -17.81
C SER A 54 0.82 -0.74 -18.35
N ALA A 55 1.03 -0.57 -19.66
CA ALA A 55 2.38 -0.56 -20.25
C ALA A 55 3.03 0.83 -20.16
N ASP A 56 2.22 1.89 -20.29
CA ASP A 56 2.66 3.29 -20.26
C ASP A 56 2.87 3.80 -18.83
N ASP A 57 4.02 4.41 -18.57
CA ASP A 57 4.40 4.85 -17.23
C ASP A 57 3.52 6.00 -16.71
N GLU A 58 3.02 6.87 -17.59
CA GLU A 58 2.06 7.93 -17.23
C GLU A 58 0.69 7.35 -16.85
N GLU A 59 0.23 6.34 -17.59
CA GLU A 59 -1.05 5.68 -17.34
C GLU A 59 -0.99 4.82 -16.07
N LYS A 60 0.16 4.15 -15.82
CA LYS A 60 0.45 3.47 -14.56
C LYS A 60 0.37 4.42 -13.37
N ALA A 61 0.97 5.61 -13.48
CA ALA A 61 1.01 6.58 -12.38
C ALA A 61 -0.38 7.14 -12.07
N ALA A 62 -1.17 7.45 -13.10
CA ALA A 62 -2.54 7.92 -12.96
C ALA A 62 -3.45 6.85 -12.32
N ASP A 63 -3.40 5.61 -12.81
CA ASP A 63 -4.17 4.48 -12.26
C ASP A 63 -3.76 4.17 -10.81
N GLN A 64 -2.45 4.20 -10.51
CA GLN A 64 -1.95 3.98 -9.16
C GLN A 64 -2.40 5.08 -8.19
N ALA A 65 -2.46 6.34 -8.62
CA ALA A 65 -2.94 7.44 -7.80
C ALA A 65 -4.41 7.25 -7.39
N VAL A 66 -5.27 6.84 -8.33
CA VAL A 66 -6.67 6.54 -8.05
C VAL A 66 -6.80 5.37 -7.08
N LYS A 67 -6.03 4.30 -7.28
CA LYS A 67 -6.01 3.12 -6.41
C LYS A 67 -5.54 3.43 -4.99
N VAL A 68 -4.54 4.31 -4.81
CA VAL A 68 -4.05 4.69 -3.49
C VAL A 68 -5.06 5.55 -2.72
N ILE A 69 -5.77 6.44 -3.41
CA ILE A 69 -6.78 7.32 -2.78
C ILE A 69 -8.04 6.51 -2.39
N GLY A 70 -8.49 5.61 -3.27
CA GLY A 70 -9.71 4.83 -3.08
C GLY A 70 -11.00 5.68 -3.14
N PRO A 71 -12.20 5.06 -3.15
CA PRO A 71 -13.46 5.77 -3.23
C PRO A 71 -13.83 6.43 -1.89
N HIS A 72 -14.42 7.63 -1.93
CA HIS A 72 -14.98 8.29 -0.74
C HIS A 72 -16.35 7.69 -0.38
N ARG A 73 -16.38 6.53 0.29
CA ARG A 73 -17.61 5.87 0.74
C ARG A 73 -17.76 5.97 2.27
N GLN A 74 -18.86 6.57 2.75
CA GLN A 74 -19.22 6.55 4.17
C GLN A 74 -19.67 5.14 4.60
N LYS A 75 -18.74 4.22 4.86
CA LYS A 75 -18.84 3.20 5.93
C LYS A 75 -17.66 2.23 5.98
N LYS A 76 -17.17 2.06 7.22
CA LYS A 76 -16.36 1.03 7.89
C LYS A 76 -15.05 0.54 7.27
N ASP A 77 -14.94 0.32 5.96
CA ASP A 77 -13.74 -0.28 5.37
C ASP A 77 -13.25 0.56 4.17
N ARG A 78 -12.29 1.47 4.42
CA ARG A 78 -11.61 2.22 3.35
C ARG A 78 -10.63 1.31 2.61
N THR A 79 -11.16 0.42 1.78
CA THR A 79 -10.39 -0.46 0.90
C THR A 79 -10.29 0.17 -0.49
N ALA A 80 -9.11 0.14 -1.14
CA ALA A 80 -8.99 0.55 -2.54
C ALA A 80 -10.00 -0.24 -3.40
N SER A 81 -10.77 0.46 -4.22
CA SER A 81 -11.93 -0.13 -4.89
C SER A 81 -11.54 -0.99 -6.07
N ALA A 82 -12.17 -2.15 -6.12
CA ALA A 82 -12.47 -2.88 -7.33
C ALA A 82 -13.15 -1.99 -8.39
N ALA A 83 -12.90 -2.35 -9.64
CA ALA A 83 -13.42 -1.75 -10.85
C ALA A 83 -14.91 -1.33 -10.77
N VAL A 84 -15.19 -0.12 -11.24
CA VAL A 84 -16.44 0.17 -11.94
C VAL A 84 -16.02 0.57 -13.34
N GLY A 85 -16.20 -0.36 -14.27
CA GLY A 85 -16.12 -0.09 -15.69
C GLY A 85 -17.36 0.64 -16.20
N ALA A 86 -17.16 1.18 -17.40
CA ALA A 86 -18.15 1.58 -18.40
C ALA A 86 -19.08 2.75 -18.02
N GLY A 87 -18.76 3.88 -18.64
CA GLY A 87 -19.59 5.07 -18.79
C GLY A 87 -18.85 6.08 -19.65
#